data_AF-A0A6L5XEI5-F1
#
_entry.id   AF-A0A6L5XEI5-F1
#
_cell.length_a   1.000
_cell.length_b   1.000
_cell.length_c   1.000
_cell.angle_alpha   90.00
_cell.angle_beta   90.00
_cell.angle_gamma   90.00
#
_symmetry.space_group_name_H-M   'P 1'
#
loop_
_entity.id
_entity.type
_entity.pdbx_description
1 polymer ?
#
loop_
_entity_poly.entity_id
_entity_poly.type
_entity_poly.pdbx_seq_one_letter_code
_entity_poly.pdbx_strand_id
1 'polypeptide(L)' 'MYEALKLCGGVIEKLEKAGVKPTDHKYVALFDDYRRAKQRGEKISYIVLCLAQRYNMSERNVYEVVKRLGSDCKSASL' A
#
# COMPACT_ATOMS: atom_id res chain seq x y z
N MET A 1 -22.83 9.64 7.42
CA MET A 1 -22.14 8.39 7.83
C MET A 1 -22.82 7.16 7.23
N TYR A 2 -24.08 6.88 7.55
CA TYR A 2 -24.84 5.74 7.01
C TYR A 2 -24.86 5.68 5.47
N GLU A 3 -25.19 6.78 4.78
CA GLU A 3 -25.24 6.80 3.31
C GLU A 3 -23.87 6.53 2.66
N ALA A 4 -22.76 6.98 3.27
CA ALA A 4 -21.42 6.71 2.78
C ALA A 4 -21.05 5.22 2.93
N LEU A 5 -21.46 4.57 4.03
CA LEU A 5 -21.29 3.14 4.23
C LEU A 5 -22.17 2.33 3.27
N LYS A 6 -23.40 2.78 3.00
CA LYS A 6 -24.30 2.15 2.03
C LYS A 6 -23.74 2.22 0.61
N LEU A 7 -23.12 3.35 0.24
CA LEU A 7 -22.46 3.51 -1.06
C LEU A 7 -21.19 2.66 -1.18
N CYS A 8 -20.34 2.67 -0.15
CA CYS A 8 -19.01 2.05 -0.20
C CYS A 8 -18.97 0.59 0.29
N GLY A 9 -20.06 0.06 0.85
CA GLY A 9 -20.08 -1.24 1.54
C GLY A 9 -19.56 -2.39 0.68
N GLY A 10 -19.96 -2.46 -0.59
CA GLY A 10 -19.48 -3.49 -1.52
C GLY A 10 -17.99 -3.37 -1.87
N VAL A 11 -17.43 -2.15 -1.84
CA VAL A 11 -15.98 -1.93 -2.05
C VAL A 11 -15.22 -2.33 -0.79
N ILE A 12 -15.71 -1.93 0.38
CA ILE A 12 -15.11 -2.27 1.67
C ILE A 12 -15.06 -3.80 1.83
N GLU A 13 -16.16 -4.51 1.55
CA GLU A 13 -16.21 -5.97 1.65
C GLU A 13 -15.19 -6.66 0.73
N LYS A 14 -15.00 -6.17 -0.49
CA LYS A 14 -13.99 -6.69 -1.42
C LYS A 14 -12.56 -6.46 -0.91
N LEU A 15 -12.30 -5.27 -0.36
CA LEU A 15 -11.00 -4.93 0.23
C LEU A 15 -10.70 -5.79 1.46
N GLU A 16 -11.69 -6.01 2.34
CA GLU A 16 -11.56 -6.89 3.50
C GLU A 16 -11.29 -8.34 3.08
N LYS A 17 -12.01 -8.85 2.07
CA LYS A 17 -11.77 -10.19 1.50
C LYS A 17 -10.38 -10.33 0.87
N ALA A 18 -9.82 -9.25 0.33
CA ALA A 18 -8.45 -9.18 -0.15
C ALA A 18 -7.41 -8.98 0.96
N GLY A 19 -7.81 -8.99 2.24
CA GLY A 19 -6.89 -8.82 3.38
C GLY A 19 -6.37 -7.40 3.56
N VAL A 20 -6.94 -6.41 2.86
CA VAL A 20 -6.59 -4.99 3.00
C VAL A 20 -7.11 -4.48 4.33
N LYS A 21 -6.22 -3.83 5.11
CA LYS A 21 -6.62 -3.21 6.36
C LYS A 21 -7.26 -1.85 6.08
N PRO A 22 -8.27 -1.43 6.86
CA PRO A 22 -8.84 -0.09 6.72
C PRO A 22 -7.79 1.02 6.83
N THR A 23 -6.67 0.82 7.52
CA THR A 23 -5.59 1.80 7.65
C THR A 23 -4.65 1.85 6.45
N ASP A 24 -4.71 0.90 5.52
CA ASP A 24 -3.78 0.82 4.40
C ASP A 24 -3.94 1.98 3.40
N HIS A 25 -5.11 2.64 3.39
CA HIS A 25 -5.33 3.86 2.59
C HIS A 25 -4.30 4.97 2.89
N LYS A 26 -3.74 4.98 4.10
CA LYS A 26 -2.73 5.97 4.52
C LYS A 26 -1.38 5.78 3.83
N TYR A 27 -1.14 4.59 3.28
CA TYR A 27 0.15 4.23 2.69
C TYR A 27 0.14 4.21 1.17
N VAL A 28 -0.95 4.61 0.53
CA VAL A 28 -1.08 4.64 -0.94
C VAL A 28 0.02 5.52 -1.57
N ALA A 29 0.23 6.73 -1.04
CA ALA A 29 1.27 7.63 -1.54
C ALA A 29 2.69 7.04 -1.40
N LEU A 30 2.99 6.41 -0.26
CA LEU A 30 4.27 5.73 -0.03
C LEU A 30 4.48 4.60 -1.02
N PHE A 31 3.44 3.80 -1.28
CA PHE A 31 3.51 2.69 -2.22
C PHE A 31 3.66 3.16 -3.67
N ASP A 32 3.02 4.25 -4.07
CA ASP A 32 3.22 4.86 -5.38
C ASP A 32 4.65 5.38 -5.57
N ASP A 33 5.21 6.06 -4.57
CA ASP A 33 6.61 6.50 -4.60
C ASP A 33 7.56 5.29 -4.69
N TYR A 34 7.29 4.22 -3.93
CA TYR A 34 8.03 2.96 -4.03
C TYR A 34 7.98 2.38 -5.45
N ARG A 35 6.79 2.30 -6.06
CA ARG A 35 6.62 1.76 -7.41
C ARG A 35 7.37 2.59 -8.45
N ARG A 36 7.32 3.92 -8.37
CA ARG A 36 8.04 4.82 -9.28
C ARG A 36 9.54 4.66 -9.17
N ALA A 37 10.08 4.62 -7.94
CA ALA A 37 11.51 4.43 -7.72
C ALA A 37 11.98 3.04 -8.21
N LYS A 38 11.18 2.01 -7.95
CA LYS A 38 11.45 0.65 -8.44
C LYS A 38 11.42 0.59 -9.98
N GLN A 39 10.49 1.28 -10.64
CA GLN A 39 10.40 1.35 -12.10
C GLN A 39 11.62 2.06 -12.73
N ARG A 40 12.24 3.01 -12.02
CA ARG A 40 13.50 3.63 -12.44
C ARG A 40 14.73 2.72 -12.27
N GLY A 41 14.56 1.54 -11.67
CA GLY A 41 15.66 0.60 -11.43
C GLY A 41 16.47 0.89 -10.17
N GLU A 42 15.96 1.71 -9.25
CA GLU A 42 16.65 1.99 -8.00
C GLU A 42 16.74 0.73 -7.12
N LYS A 43 17.86 0.58 -6.39
CA LYS A 43 18.05 -0.55 -5.49
C LYS A 43 17.07 -0.45 -4.31
N ILE A 44 16.35 -1.55 -4.05
CA ILE A 44 15.27 -1.61 -3.05
C ILE A 44 15.67 -1.06 -1.68
N SER A 45 16.87 -1.39 -1.19
CA SER A 45 17.35 -0.91 0.12
C SER A 45 17.43 0.62 0.19
N TYR A 46 17.79 1.29 -0.91
CA TYR A 46 17.84 2.76 -0.97
C TYR A 46 16.43 3.36 -1.02
N ILE A 47 15.52 2.76 -1.81
CA ILE A 47 14.12 3.19 -1.86
C ILE A 47 13.51 3.14 -0.46
N VAL A 48 13.71 2.03 0.26
CA VAL A 48 13.17 1.84 1.61
C VAL A 48 13.75 2.85 2.60
N LEU A 49 15.07 3.09 2.57
CA LEU A 49 15.72 4.10 3.41
C LEU A 49 15.14 5.51 3.15
N CYS A 50 15.01 5.92 1.89
CA CYS A 50 14.47 7.22 1.53
C CYS A 50 12.99 7.37 1.95
N LEU A 51 12.18 6.32 1.77
CA LEU A 51 10.78 6.34 2.17
C LEU A 51 10.60 6.35 3.69
N ALA A 52 11.44 5.61 4.43
CA ALA A 52 11.44 5.61 5.88
C ALA A 52 11.64 7.03 6.43
N GLN A 53 12.63 7.75 5.88
CA GLN A 53 12.87 9.15 6.24
C GLN A 53 11.72 10.06 5.81
N ARG A 54 11.27 9.98 4.55
CA ARG A 54 10.24 10.87 3.99
C ARG A 54 8.89 10.77 4.68
N TYR A 55 8.50 9.56 5.07
CA TYR A 55 7.21 9.27 5.70
C TYR A 55 7.31 9.15 7.23
N ASN A 56 8.47 9.44 7.82
CA ASN A 56 8.73 9.33 9.25
C ASN A 56 8.33 7.96 9.84
N MET A 57 8.80 6.90 9.20
CA MET A 57 8.54 5.51 9.61
C MET A 57 9.85 4.71 9.71
N SER A 58 9.81 3.59 10.41
CA SER A 58 10.92 2.62 10.36
C SER A 58 10.99 1.93 9.00
N GLU A 59 12.19 1.55 8.57
CA GLU A 59 12.38 0.73 7.36
C GLU A 59 11.56 -0.56 7.41
N ARG A 60 11.43 -1.16 8.60
CA ARG A 60 10.59 -2.34 8.83
C ARG A 60 9.13 -2.07 8.44
N ASN A 61 8.56 -0.96 8.86
CA ASN A 61 7.18 -0.60 8.51
C ASN A 61 7.03 -0.38 7.00
N VAL A 62 8.03 0.23 6.35
CA VAL A 62 8.04 0.39 4.89
C VAL A 62 8.04 -0.97 4.19
N TYR A 63 8.88 -1.92 4.63
CA TYR A 63 8.88 -3.28 4.08
C TYR A 63 7.53 -3.99 4.29
N GLU A 64 6.91 -3.85 5.46
CA GLU A 64 5.60 -4.46 5.73
C GLU A 64 4.49 -3.90 4.84
N VAL A 65 4.48 -2.58 4.65
CA VAL A 65 3.54 -1.89 3.74
C VAL A 65 3.76 -2.35 2.30
N VAL A 66 5.00 -2.33 1.81
CA VAL A 66 5.34 -2.76 0.45
C VAL A 66 4.98 -4.22 0.22
N LYS A 67 5.25 -5.09 1.20
CA LYS A 67 4.90 -6.51 1.12
C LYS A 67 3.40 -6.69 1.03
N ARG A 68 2.62 -6.03 1.88
CA ARG A 68 1.15 -6.15 1.96
C ARG A 68 0.47 -5.60 0.71
N LEU A 69 0.82 -4.39 0.27
CA LEU A 69 0.20 -3.79 -0.91
C LEU A 69 0.72 -4.39 -2.22
N GLY A 70 1.90 -5.02 -2.20
CA GLY A 70 2.50 -5.71 -3.34
C GLY A 70 2.08 -7.17 -3.50
N SER A 71 1.60 -7.85 -2.45
CA SER A 71 1.24 -9.27 -2.51
C SER A 71 -0.05 -9.54 -3.29
N ASP A 72 -1.04 -8.65 -3.23
CA ASP A 72 -2.36 -8.89 -3.81
C ASP A 72 -2.49 -8.53 -5.29
N CYS A 73 -1.47 -7.86 -5.85
CA CYS A 73 -1.44 -7.56 -7.29
C CYS A 73 -1.06 -8.79 -8.15
N LYS A 74 -0.76 -9.95 -7.55
CA LYS A 74 -0.53 -11.22 -8.27
C LYS A 74 -1.80 -12.05 -8.51
N SER A 75 -2.89 -11.73 -7.81
CA SER A 75 -4.17 -12.45 -7.92
C SER A 75 -5.25 -11.64 -8.66
N ALA A 76 -5.00 -10.35 -8.87
CA ALA A 76 -5.82 -9.46 -9.68
C ALA A 76 -5.21 -9.30 -11.09
N SER A 77 -5.00 -10.42 -11.78
CA SER A 77 -5.01 -10.39 -13.24
C SER A 77 -6.47 -10.19 -13.65
N LEU A 78 -6.83 -8.96 -14.01
CA LEU A 78 -8.03 -8.66 -14.79
C LEU A 78 -7.91 -9.28 -16.19
#